data_AF-A0A7U6QNT4-F1
#
_entry.id   AF-A0A7U6QNT4-F1
#
_cell.length_a   1.000
_cell.length_b   1.000
_cell.length_c   1.000
_cell.angle_alpha   90.00
_cell.angle_beta   90.00
_cell.angle_gamma   90.00
#
_symmetry.space_group_name_H-M   'P 1'
#
loop_
_entity.id
_entity.type
_entity.pdbx_description
1 polymer ?
#
loop_
_entity_poly.entity_id
_entity_poly.type
_entity_poly.pdbx_seq_one_letter_code
_entity_poly.pdbx_strand_id
1 'polypeptide(L)' 'MGCDAYISGEISERTTHIARELGIDYFACGHHATERGGIQALGEIVAQEYGLPVTFVDIKNPA' A
#
# COMPACT_ATOMS: atom_id res chain seq x y z
N MET A 1 7.40 -4.89 18.70
CA MET A 1 6.02 -4.97 18.19
C MET A 1 5.66 -6.44 18.13
N GLY A 2 4.62 -6.88 18.82
CA GLY A 2 4.20 -8.29 18.88
C GLY A 2 3.03 -8.52 17.92
N CYS A 3 3.36 -8.67 16.63
CA CYS A 3 2.41 -8.85 15.55
C CYS A 3 2.71 -10.17 14.83
N ASP A 4 1.67 -10.90 14.43
CA ASP A 4 1.82 -12.20 13.77
C ASP A 4 2.18 -12.08 12.28
N ALA A 5 1.85 -10.94 11.66
CA ALA A 5 2.09 -10.68 10.24
C ALA A 5 2.43 -9.22 9.95
N TYR A 6 3.18 -9.01 8.87
CA TYR A 6 3.55 -7.71 8.32
C TYR A 6 3.26 -7.63 6.82
N ILE A 7 2.53 -6.59 6.40
CA ILE A 7 2.07 -6.40 5.01
C ILE A 7 2.71 -5.13 4.44
N SER A 8 3.30 -5.22 3.26
CA SER A 8 3.92 -4.08 2.58
C SER A 8 3.86 -4.20 1.04
N GLY A 9 4.31 -3.16 0.34
CA GLY A 9 4.31 -3.12 -1.12
C GLY A 9 5.44 -3.94 -1.75
N GLU A 10 6.69 -3.65 -1.38
CA GLU A 10 7.88 -4.26 -1.99
C GLU A 10 8.62 -5.18 -1.02
N ILE A 11 9.26 -6.22 -1.56
CA ILE A 11 10.13 -7.11 -0.82
C ILE A 11 11.59 -6.94 -1.25
N SER A 12 12.51 -7.00 -0.28
CA SER A 12 13.95 -7.13 -0.53
C SER A 12 14.52 -8.38 0.14
N GLU A 13 15.70 -8.82 -0.29
CA GLU A 13 16.35 -10.03 0.22
C GLU A 13 16.49 -10.03 1.75
N ARG A 14 16.92 -8.90 2.33
CA ARG A 14 17.00 -8.70 3.79
C ARG A 14 15.65 -8.89 4.49
N THR A 15 14.55 -8.50 3.84
CA THR A 15 13.19 -8.53 4.43
C THR A 15 12.76 -9.96 4.73
N THR A 16 13.15 -10.91 3.87
CA THR A 16 12.89 -12.34 4.06
C THR A 16 13.59 -12.89 5.30
N HIS A 17 14.85 -12.50 5.51
CA HIS A 17 15.64 -12.97 6.66
C HIS A 17 15.08 -12.42 7.97
N ILE A 18 14.76 -11.12 7.99
CA ILE A 18 14.14 -10.47 9.16
C ILE A 18 12.80 -11.14 9.53
N ALA A 19 11.94 -11.41 8.54
CA ALA A 19 10.65 -12.06 8.80
C ALA A 19 10.82 -13.46 9.43
N ARG A 20 11.78 -14.25 8.93
CA ARG A 20 12.10 -15.57 9.48
C ARG A 20 12.69 -15.51 10.88
N GLU A 21 13.62 -14.59 11.12
CA GLU A 21 14.26 -14.42 12.43
C GLU A 21 13.27 -13.93 13.49
N LEU A 22 12.31 -13.08 13.09
CA LEU A 22 11.25 -12.59 13.96
C LEU A 22 10.07 -13.56 14.09
N GLY A 23 10.00 -14.61 13.27
CA GLY A 23 8.92 -15.59 13.28
C GLY A 23 7.57 -15.01 12.84
N ILE A 24 7.57 -14.03 11.93
CA ILE A 24 6.36 -13.35 11.45
C ILE A 24 6.09 -13.66 9.98
N ASP A 25 4.82 -13.70 9.59
CA ASP A 25 4.44 -13.81 8.19
C ASP A 25 4.64 -12.47 7.47
N TYR A 26 5.26 -12.49 6.29
CA TYR A 26 5.48 -11.28 5.49
C TYR A 26 4.73 -11.36 4.15
N PHE A 27 3.92 -10.35 3.85
CA PHE A 27 3.16 -10.25 2.60
C PHE A 27 3.64 -9.06 1.76
N ALA A 28 4.15 -9.35 0.56
CA ALA A 28 4.47 -8.36 -0.46
C ALA A 28 3.28 -8.22 -1.43
N CYS A 29 2.52 -7.16 -1.31
CA CYS A 29 1.26 -6.96 -2.03
C CYS A 29 1.36 -6.03 -3.25
N GLY A 30 2.56 -5.58 -3.62
CA GLY A 30 2.83 -4.70 -4.75
C GLY A 30 2.67 -3.22 -4.39
N HIS A 31 3.69 -2.40 -4.70
CA HIS A 31 3.76 -0.99 -4.33
C HIS A 31 2.55 -0.20 -4.83
N HIS A 32 2.27 -0.30 -6.14
CA HIS A 32 1.13 0.36 -6.77
C HIS A 32 -0.19 -0.11 -6.16
N ALA A 33 -0.33 -1.41 -5.92
CA ALA A 33 -1.58 -1.97 -5.41
C ALA A 33 -1.89 -1.48 -3.99
N THR A 34 -0.88 -1.35 -3.12
CA THR A 34 -1.04 -0.92 -1.73
C THR A 34 -1.24 0.58 -1.55
N GLU A 35 -0.86 1.41 -2.53
CA GLU A 35 -0.86 2.87 -2.38
C GLU A 35 -2.03 3.60 -3.04
N ARG A 36 -2.78 2.95 -3.93
CA ARG A 36 -3.94 3.56 -4.61
C ARG A 36 -5.02 4.07 -3.67
N GLY A 37 -5.23 3.41 -2.54
CA GLY A 37 -6.32 3.75 -1.61
C GLY A 37 -6.19 5.17 -1.04
N GLY A 38 -4.96 5.61 -0.75
CA GLY A 38 -4.72 6.92 -0.15
C GLY A 38 -5.10 8.08 -1.08
N ILE A 39 -4.69 8.01 -2.36
CA ILE A 39 -4.98 9.07 -3.33
C ILE A 39 -6.46 9.09 -3.74
N GLN A 40 -7.13 7.94 -3.74
CA GLN A 40 -8.58 7.86 -3.95
C GLN A 40 -9.35 8.58 -2.84
N ALA A 41 -9.05 8.26 -1.58
CA ALA A 41 -9.69 8.89 -0.43
C ALA A 41 -9.44 10.40 -0.38
N LEU A 42 -8.22 10.84 -0.71
CA LEU A 42 -7.92 12.27 -0.83
C LEU A 42 -8.76 12.94 -1.92
N GLY A 43 -8.90 12.30 -3.08
CA GLY A 43 -9.73 12.81 -4.17
C GLY A 43 -11.19 12.98 -3.78
N GLU A 44 -11.75 12.03 -3.02
CA GLU A 44 -13.11 12.11 -2.47
C GLU A 44 -13.27 13.28 -1.50
N ILE A 45 -12.31 13.47 -0.58
CA ILE A 45 -12.32 14.59 0.37
C ILE A 45 -12.28 15.93 -0.38
N VAL A 46 -11.39 16.06 -1.38
CA VAL A 46 -11.27 17.30 -2.17
C VAL A 46 -12.55 17.60 -2.94
N ALA A 47 -13.17 16.59 -3.53
CA ALA A 47 -14.44 16.75 -4.23
C ALA A 47 -15.57 17.19 -3.28
N GLN A 48 -15.62 16.62 -2.08
CA GLN A 48 -16.64 16.96 -1.08
C GLN A 48 -16.45 18.35 -0.47
N GLU A 49 -15.23 18.71 -0.07
CA GLU A 49 -14.95 19.96 0.65
C GLU A 49 -14.96 21.19 -0.27
N TYR A 50 -14.49 21.04 -1.50
CA TYR A 50 -14.28 22.17 -2.41
C TYR A 50 -15.24 22.17 -3.60
N GLY A 51 -16.11 21.15 -3.73
CA GLY A 51 -17.05 21.04 -4.85
C GLY A 51 -16.37 20.88 -6.21
N LEU A 52 -15.11 20.42 -6.23
CA LEU A 52 -14.32 20.27 -7.44
C LEU A 52 -14.59 18.91 -8.09
N PRO A 53 -14.70 18.83 -9.43
CA PRO A 53 -14.73 17.55 -10.11
C PRO A 53 -13.36 16.88 -10.00
N VAL A 54 -13.31 15.74 -9.31
CA VAL A 54 -12.10 14.91 -9.18
C VAL A 54 -12.36 13.57 -9.87
N THR A 55 -11.41 13.11 -10.68
CA THR A 55 -11.44 11.80 -11.31
C THR A 55 -10.16 11.06 -10.98
N PHE A 56 -10.30 9.93 -10.29
CA PHE A 56 -9.19 9.01 -10.10
C PHE A 56 -8.94 8.22 -11.38
N VAL A 57 -7.68 8.20 -11.84
CA VAL A 57 -7.26 7.47 -13.04
C VAL A 57 -6.25 6.40 -12.63
N ASP A 58 -6.68 5.13 -12.66
CA ASP A 58 -5.78 4.00 -12.39
C ASP A 58 -5.01 3.64 -13.66
N ILE A 59 -3.73 4.03 -13.70
CA ILE A 59 -2.80 3.55 -14.72
C ILE A 59 -2.05 2.37 -14.11
N LYS A 60 -2.36 1.16 -14.59
CA LYS A 60 -1.72 -0.07 -14.09
C LYS A 60 -0.22 0.01 -14.29
N ASN A 61 0.53 0.02 -13.19
CA ASN A 61 1.96 -0.21 -13.17
C ASN A 61 2.23 -1.65 -12.68
N PRO A 62 2.96 -2.50 -13.43
CA PRO A 62 3.25 -3.87 -13.03
C PRO A 62 4.31 -4.03 -11.92
N ALA A 63 4.90 -2.95 -11.41
CA ALA A 63 5.92 -2.98 -10.35
C ALA A 63 5.40 -3.60 -9.03
#